data_AF-H0HRU4-F1
#
_entry.id   AF-H0HRU4-F1
#
_cell.length_a   1.000
_cell.length_b   1.000
_cell.length_c   1.000
_cell.angle_alpha   90.00
_cell.angle_beta   90.00
_cell.angle_gamma   90.00
#
_symmetry.space_group_name_H-M   'P 1'
#
loop_
_entity.id
_entity.type
_entity.pdbx_description
1 polymer ?
#
loop_
_entity_poly.entity_id
_entity_poly.type
_entity_poly.pdbx_seq_one_letter_code
_entity_poly.pdbx_strand_id
1 'polypeptide(L)' 'MRSDFSGARQCLERAFDLLQGNDRLSVQSREALGLLIEAMIAEECSRRNAAKILPFPQRRQVSGDRP' A
#
# COMPACT_ATOMS: atom_id res chain seq x y z
N MET A 1 19.63 -5.89 3.36
CA MET A 1 18.92 -6.28 2.13
C MET A 1 17.58 -5.56 2.09
N ARG A 2 17.35 -4.68 1.12
CA ARG A 2 15.98 -4.26 0.77
C ARG A 2 15.35 -5.48 0.13
N SER A 3 14.52 -6.24 0.85
CA SER A 3 13.69 -7.24 0.16
C SER A 3 12.84 -6.50 -0.85
N ASP A 4 12.91 -6.89 -2.12
CA ASP A 4 12.08 -6.33 -3.19
C ASP A 4 10.65 -6.86 -3.03
N PHE A 5 9.90 -6.28 -2.08
CA PHE A 5 8.49 -6.60 -1.84
C PHE A 5 7.65 -6.44 -3.10
N SER A 6 8.03 -5.54 -4.00
CA SER A 6 7.40 -5.35 -5.31
C SER A 6 7.49 -6.60 -6.20
N GLY A 7 8.65 -7.25 -6.26
CA GLY A 7 8.84 -8.48 -7.04
C GLY A 7 8.05 -9.65 -6.45
N ALA A 8 8.06 -9.79 -5.13
CA ALA A 8 7.32 -10.84 -4.44
C ALA A 8 5.79 -10.65 -4.60
N ARG A 9 5.30 -9.42 -4.46
CA ARG A 9 3.90 -9.07 -4.68
C ARG A 9 3.45 -9.40 -6.11
N GLN A 10 4.22 -9.03 -7.12
CA GLN A 10 3.88 -9.33 -8.52
C GLN A 10 3.85 -10.83 -8.81
N CYS A 11 4.69 -11.63 -8.13
CA CYS A 11 4.61 -13.09 -8.22
C CYS A 11 3.34 -13.65 -7.57
N LEU A 12 2.93 -13.12 -6.42
CA LEU A 12 1.70 -13.53 -5.74
C LEU A 12 0.44 -13.15 -6.52
N GLU A 13 0.37 -11.94 -7.08
CA GLU A 13 -0.73 -11.50 -7.93
C GLU A 13 -0.86 -12.42 -9.15
N ARG A 14 0.25 -12.75 -9.81
CA ARG A 14 0.24 -13.71 -10.92
C ARG A 14 -0.19 -15.10 -10.49
N ALA A 15 0.25 -15.59 -9.33
CA ALA A 15 -0.16 -16.89 -8.82
C ALA A 15 -1.68 -16.93 -8.54
N PHE A 16 -2.25 -15.83 -8.05
CA PHE A 16 -3.68 -15.69 -7.83
C PHE A 16 -4.46 -15.74 -9.15
N ASP A 17 -4.01 -15.00 -10.17
CA ASP A 17 -4.66 -14.95 -11.50
C ASP A 17 -4.61 -16.28 -12.26
N LEU A 18 -3.49 -17.01 -12.10
CA LEU A 18 -3.31 -18.32 -12.74
C LEU A 18 -4.11 -19.43 -12.06
N LEU A 19 -4.48 -19.25 -10.79
CA LEU A 19 -5.23 -20.24 -10.05
C LEU A 19 -6.73 -20.11 -10.35
N GLN A 20 -7.19 -20.79 -11.39
CA GLN A 20 -8.58 -20.73 -11.88
C GLN A 20 -9.48 -21.89 -11.39
N GLY A 21 -8.93 -22.84 -10.63
CA GLY A 21 -9.70 -24.00 -10.16
C GLY A 21 -10.82 -23.61 -9.19
N ASN A 22 -11.96 -24.29 -9.27
CA ASN A 22 -13.08 -24.10 -8.33
C ASN A 22 -13.17 -25.21 -7.27
N ASP A 23 -12.17 -26.09 -7.21
CA ASP A 23 -12.05 -27.05 -6.13
C ASP A 23 -11.68 -26.34 -4.82
N ARG A 24 -11.95 -27.04 -3.71
CA ARG A 24 -11.72 -26.51 -2.36
C ARG A 24 -10.28 -26.06 -2.13
N LEU A 25 -9.29 -26.78 -2.67
CA LEU A 25 -7.89 -26.44 -2.49
C LEU A 25 -7.54 -25.18 -3.29
N SER A 26 -8.05 -25.02 -4.51
CA SER A 26 -7.89 -23.80 -5.29
C SER A 26 -8.54 -22.58 -4.63
N VAL A 27 -9.73 -22.74 -4.04
CA VAL A 27 -10.40 -21.67 -3.28
C VAL A 27 -9.56 -21.27 -2.06
N GLN A 28 -9.16 -22.22 -1.23
CA GLN A 28 -8.35 -21.96 -0.03
C GLN A 28 -6.99 -21.35 -0.38
N SER A 29 -6.39 -21.78 -1.48
CA SER A 29 -5.12 -21.25 -1.96
C SER A 29 -5.26 -19.81 -2.44
N ARG A 30 -6.35 -19.46 -3.15
CA ARG A 30 -6.65 -18.05 -3.50
C ARG A 30 -6.85 -17.19 -2.26
N GLU A 31 -7.59 -17.66 -1.26
CA GLU A 31 -7.78 -16.95 0.01
C GLU A 31 -6.43 -16.68 0.70
N ALA A 32 -5.57 -17.69 0.79
CA ALA A 32 -4.24 -17.55 1.37
C ALA A 32 -3.35 -16.58 0.58
N LEU A 33 -3.37 -16.65 -0.75
CA LEU A 33 -2.65 -15.72 -1.63
C LEU A 33 -3.14 -14.28 -1.42
N GLY A 34 -4.46 -14.07 -1.29
CA GLY A 34 -5.05 -12.77 -1.00
C GLY A 34 -4.53 -12.16 0.30
N LEU A 35 -4.51 -12.94 1.39
CA LEU A 35 -3.98 -12.49 2.69
C LEU A 35 -2.50 -12.11 2.61
N LEU A 36 -1.69 -12.86 1.86
CA LEU A 36 -0.27 -12.55 1.67
C LEU A 36 -0.06 -11.25 0.87
N ILE A 37 -0.85 -11.04 -0.19
CA ILE A 37 -0.81 -9.80 -0.98
C ILE A 37 -1.20 -8.61 -0.11
N GLU A 38 -2.28 -8.71 0.66
CA GLU A 38 -2.73 -7.66 1.57
C GLU A 38 -1.68 -7.31 2.63
N ALA A 39 -1.08 -8.32 3.27
CA ALA A 39 -0.02 -8.13 4.25
C ALA A 39 1.21 -7.43 3.65
N MET A 40 1.58 -7.78 2.41
CA MET A 40 2.68 -7.11 1.70
C MET A 40 2.37 -5.65 1.38
N ILE A 41 1.14 -5.35 0.94
CA ILE A 41 0.70 -3.97 0.68
C ILE A 41 0.71 -3.16 1.99
N ALA A 42 0.21 -3.73 3.08
CA ALA A 42 0.20 -3.08 4.39
C ALA A 42 1.63 -2.76 4.87
N GLU A 43 2.57 -3.70 4.71
CA GLU A 43 3.97 -3.52 5.06
C GLU A 43 4.65 -2.47 4.15
N GLU A 44 4.40 -2.50 2.84
CA GLU A 44 4.93 -1.52 1.89
C GLU A 44 4.42 -0.10 2.20
N CYS A 45 3.12 0.04 2.48
CA CYS A 45 2.51 1.29 2.92
C CYS A 45 3.12 1.79 4.24
N SER A 46 3.31 0.89 5.21
CA SER A 46 3.89 1.24 6.52
C SER A 46 5.34 1.72 6.39
N ARG A 47 6.12 1.11 5.49
CA ARG A 47 7.53 1.47 5.24
C ARG A 47 7.71 2.74 4.42
N ARG A 48 6.68 3.18 3.69
CA ARG A 48 6.75 4.40 2.88
C ARG A 48 6.90 5.68 3.72
N ASN A 49 6.87 5.56 5.06
CA ASN A 49 7.00 6.61 6.06
C ASN A 49 5.89 7.65 6.00
N ALA A 50 5.49 8.11 7.20
CA ALA A 50 4.49 9.14 7.44
C ALA A 50 4.58 10.25 6.39
N ALA A 51 3.55 10.34 5.55
CA ALA A 51 3.45 11.39 4.55
C ALA A 51 3.75 12.72 5.23
N LYS A 52 4.77 13.43 4.74
CA LYS A 52 5.19 14.70 5.32
C LYS A 52 4.00 15.65 5.17
N ILE A 53 3.28 15.91 6.26
CA ILE A 53 2.17 16.86 6.27
C ILE A 53 2.76 18.21 5.87
N LEU A 54 2.38 18.71 4.70
CA LEU A 54 2.78 20.04 4.25
C LEU A 54 1.87 21.06 4.94
N PRO A 55 2.40 21.92 5.83
CA PRO A 55 1.58 22.93 6.49
C PRO A 55 1.05 23.91 5.43
N PHE A 56 -0.24 24.25 5.53
CA PHE A 56 -0.86 25.22 4.65
C PHE A 56 -0.23 26.60 4.91
N PRO A 57 0.18 27.35 3.88
CA PRO A 57 0.81 28.65 4.08
C PRO A 57 -0.18 29.61 4.75
N GLN A 58 0.10 29.97 6.00
CA GLN A 58 -0.65 31.01 6.72
C GLN A 58 -0.34 32.34 6.05
N ARG A 59 -1.34 32.97 5.41
CA ARG A 59 -1.23 34.36 4.97
C ARG A 59 -1.00 35.21 6.23
N ARG A 60 0.17 35.87 6.29
CA ARG A 60 0.39 36.99 7.21
C ARG A 60 -0.71 38.03 6.91
N GLN A 61 -1.71 38.10 7.77
CA GLN A 61 -2.56 39.27 7.83
C GLN A 61 -1.69 40.40 8.36
N VAL A 62 -1.12 41.17 7.44
CA VAL A 62 -0.58 42.48 7.75
C VAL A 62 -1.81 43.33 8.06
N SER A 63 -2.17 43.40 9.33
CA SER A 63 -3.04 44.45 9.84
C SER A 63 -2.29 45.75 9.62
N GLY A 64 -2.56 46.37 8.48
CA GLY A 64 -2.13 47.72 8.18
C GLY A 64 -2.73 48.63 9.24
N ASP A 65 -1.85 49.19 10.06
CA ASP A 65 -2.11 50.37 10.86
C ASP A 65 -2.64 51.45 9.91
N ARG A 66 -3.89 51.87 10.13
CA ARG A 66 -4.54 52.90 9.31
C ARG A 66 -4.43 54.22 10.08
N PRO A 67 -3.97 55.31 9.43
CA PRO A 67 -3.66 56.59 10.07
C PRO A 67 -4.88 57.30 10.64
#